data_AF-A0A804KS78-F1
#
_entry.id   AF-A0A804KS78-F1
#
_cell.length_a   1.000
_cell.length_b   1.000
_cell.length_c   1.000
_cell.angle_alpha   90.00
_cell.angle_beta   90.00
_cell.angle_gamma   90.00
#
_symmetry.space_group_name_H-M   'P 1'
#
loop_
_entity.id
_entity.type
_entity.pdbx_description
1 polymer ?
#
loop_
_entity_poly.entity_id
_entity_poly.type
_entity_poly.pdbx_seq_one_letter_code
_entity_poly.pdbx_strand_id
1 'polypeptide(L)'
;MLSRTHFIYISACVAAFSPSCLLSFSVAAMQVTEAFKHAFLKQMLLGFQASAVSTNSMGFQERKNAIKLSADVAMAVARGSRKWTRGLIAGLSEEQQNRSFLQLILGEQYERRLMKPCYSSWKIPRCRKIVRRSLRVCCRRQKKKKNQSGVLARTLVEKRTQQLKRLVPGGESMDGFSLLDETLDYVLSLRAQVDLMQSLLTTVESSKLRSHSKRTLPERKASYVGK
;
A
#
# COMPACT_ATOMS: atom_id res chain seq x y z
N MET A 1 31.07 34.13 22.37
CA MET A 1 29.77 34.72 22.72
C MET A 1 28.94 34.83 21.46
N LEU A 2 28.11 33.82 21.16
CA LEU A 2 27.04 33.96 20.16
C LEU A 2 25.76 34.27 20.93
N SER A 3 25.16 35.38 20.54
CA SER A 3 24.18 36.14 21.32
C SER A 3 22.83 35.43 21.43
N ARG A 4 22.16 35.63 22.58
CA ARG A 4 20.84 35.09 22.96
C ARG A 4 19.69 35.48 22.01
N THR A 5 19.95 36.27 20.98
CA THR A 5 18.96 36.79 20.03
C THR A 5 18.54 35.79 18.94
N HIS A 6 19.39 34.82 18.57
CA HIS A 6 19.03 33.83 17.53
C HIS A 6 18.04 32.76 18.01
N PHE A 7 17.97 32.48 19.32
CA PHE A 7 17.06 31.47 19.86
C PHE A 7 15.60 31.96 19.92
N ILE A 8 15.39 33.27 19.99
CA ILE A 8 14.05 33.87 20.05
C ILE A 8 13.40 33.86 18.65
N TYR A 9 14.18 34.02 17.58
CA TYR A 9 13.64 34.05 16.21
C TYR A 9 13.13 32.69 15.71
N ILE A 10 13.75 31.58 16.14
CA ILE A 10 13.26 30.23 15.81
C ILE A 10 12.01 29.88 16.64
N SER A 11 11.93 30.36 17.89
CA SER A 11 10.77 30.13 18.74
C SER A 11 9.54 30.93 18.32
N ALA A 12 9.72 32.11 17.71
CA ALA A 12 8.61 32.92 17.21
C ALA A 12 7.95 32.35 15.94
N CYS A 13 8.71 31.68 15.07
CA CYS A 13 8.14 31.07 13.85
C CYS A 13 7.23 29.87 14.14
N VAL A 14 7.43 29.17 15.26
CA VAL A 14 6.55 28.05 15.67
C VAL A 14 5.25 28.54 16.31
N ALA A 15 5.25 29.75 16.90
CA ALA A 15 4.09 30.32 17.57
C ALA A 15 3.08 31.01 16.63
N ALA A 16 3.44 31.22 15.36
CA ALA A 16 2.57 31.87 14.36
C ALA A 16 1.78 30.90 13.46
N PHE A 17 1.91 29.58 13.66
CA PHE A 17 1.10 28.62 12.92
C PHE A 17 -0.19 28.32 13.69
N SER A 18 -1.29 28.91 13.21
CA SER A 18 -2.64 28.57 13.66
C SER A 18 -2.84 27.05 13.60
N PRO A 19 -3.45 26.40 14.62
CA PRO A 19 -3.67 24.95 14.62
C PRO A 19 -4.44 24.46 13.39
N SER A 20 -5.24 25.35 12.78
CA SER A 20 -5.95 25.12 11.52
C SER A 20 -5.01 24.90 10.32
N CYS A 21 -3.86 25.58 10.29
CA CYS A 21 -2.87 25.48 9.21
C CYS A 21 -2.04 24.19 9.29
N LEU A 22 -1.75 23.70 10.50
CA LEU A 22 -1.09 22.40 10.72
C LEU A 22 -2.02 21.24 10.33
N LEU A 23 -3.32 21.36 10.59
CA LEU A 23 -4.32 20.40 10.13
C LEU A 23 -4.41 20.37 8.60
N SER A 24 -4.42 21.51 7.91
CA SER A 24 -4.42 21.54 6.44
C SER A 24 -3.12 21.02 5.82
N PHE A 25 -1.95 21.27 6.43
CA PHE A 25 -0.67 20.75 5.94
C PHE A 25 -0.53 19.24 6.19
N SER A 26 -1.06 18.74 7.31
CA SER A 26 -1.08 17.31 7.63
C SER A 26 -2.10 16.53 6.80
N VAL A 27 -3.20 17.16 6.37
CA VAL A 27 -4.18 16.57 5.44
C VAL A 27 -3.66 16.55 4.01
N ALA A 28 -2.87 17.54 3.59
CA ALA A 28 -2.23 17.57 2.26
C ALA A 28 -1.12 16.51 2.11
N ALA A 29 -0.39 16.19 3.18
CA ALA A 29 0.64 15.15 3.17
C ALA A 29 0.10 13.70 3.12
N MET A 30 -1.20 13.50 3.35
CA MET A 30 -1.88 12.19 3.31
C MET A 30 -2.83 12.03 2.11
N GLN A 31 -2.59 12.74 1.01
CA GLN A 31 -3.40 12.58 -0.19
C GLN A 31 -2.84 11.48 -1.09
N VAL A 32 -3.71 10.58 -1.51
CA VAL A 32 -3.44 9.61 -2.57
C VAL A 32 -3.22 10.39 -3.87
N THR A 33 -2.07 10.21 -4.51
CA THR A 33 -1.77 10.94 -5.75
C THR A 33 -2.66 10.48 -6.91
N GLU A 34 -3.10 11.41 -7.75
CA GLU A 34 -3.91 11.09 -8.94
C GLU A 34 -3.14 10.19 -9.92
N ALA A 35 -1.81 10.37 -10.00
CA ALA A 35 -0.95 9.48 -10.77
C ALA A 35 -1.03 8.03 -10.29
N PHE A 36 -1.06 7.80 -8.96
CA PHE A 36 -1.21 6.47 -8.40
C PHE A 36 -2.61 5.90 -8.69
N LYS A 37 -3.69 6.69 -8.51
CA LYS A 37 -5.05 6.24 -8.82
C LYS A 37 -5.19 5.84 -10.29
N HIS A 38 -4.65 6.64 -11.21
CA HIS A 38 -4.68 6.35 -12.63
C HIS A 38 -3.86 5.09 -12.98
N ALA A 39 -2.66 4.95 -12.42
CA ALA A 39 -1.86 3.74 -12.58
C ALA A 39 -2.59 2.50 -12.03
N PHE A 40 -3.24 2.64 -10.87
CA PHE A 40 -4.01 1.57 -10.25
C PHE A 40 -5.20 1.16 -11.13
N LEU A 41 -5.99 2.13 -11.60
CA LEU A 41 -7.12 1.84 -12.49
C LEU A 41 -6.67 1.12 -13.76
N LYS A 42 -5.59 1.59 -14.40
CA LYS A 42 -5.02 0.96 -15.59
C LYS A 42 -4.66 -0.51 -15.33
N GLN A 43 -3.95 -0.78 -14.23
CA GLN A 43 -3.56 -2.14 -13.86
C GLN A 43 -4.76 -3.02 -13.49
N MET A 44 -5.78 -2.44 -12.86
CA MET A 44 -6.98 -3.18 -12.48
C MET A 44 -7.81 -3.60 -13.70
N LEU A 45 -7.95 -2.71 -14.70
CA LEU A 45 -8.62 -3.03 -15.96
C LEU A 45 -7.87 -4.11 -16.75
N LEU A 46 -6.54 -4.09 -16.75
CA LEU A 46 -5.72 -5.17 -17.32
C LEU A 46 -5.98 -6.50 -16.60
N GLY A 47 -6.10 -6.48 -15.26
CA GLY A 47 -6.44 -7.68 -14.48
C GLY A 47 -7.82 -8.24 -14.79
N PHE A 48 -8.82 -7.37 -14.97
CA PHE A 48 -10.16 -7.81 -15.39
C PHE A 48 -10.16 -8.41 -16.79
N GLN A 49 -9.44 -7.81 -17.75
CA GLN A 49 -9.30 -8.37 -19.09
C GLN A 49 -8.64 -9.75 -19.05
N ALA A 50 -7.54 -9.89 -18.30
CA ALA A 50 -6.86 -11.18 -18.10
C ALA A 50 -7.80 -12.24 -17.49
N SER A 51 -8.60 -11.87 -16.48
CA SER A 51 -9.56 -12.79 -15.85
C SER A 51 -10.75 -13.14 -16.76
N ALA A 52 -11.23 -12.20 -17.57
CA ALA A 52 -12.34 -12.41 -18.49
C ALA A 52 -11.94 -13.31 -19.67
N VAL A 53 -10.70 -13.17 -20.15
CA VAL A 53 -10.13 -14.05 -21.17
C VAL A 53 -9.92 -15.47 -20.64
N SER A 54 -9.74 -15.62 -19.32
CA SER A 54 -9.43 -16.93 -18.73
C SER A 54 -10.59 -17.92 -18.73
N THR A 55 -11.88 -17.52 -18.70
CA THR A 55 -13.00 -18.48 -18.69
C THR A 55 -14.36 -17.85 -19.04
N ASN A 56 -15.09 -18.47 -19.99
CA ASN A 56 -16.45 -18.05 -20.37
C ASN A 56 -17.56 -18.50 -19.40
N SER A 57 -17.24 -19.22 -18.31
CA SER A 57 -18.23 -19.64 -17.30
C SER A 57 -17.65 -19.66 -15.88
N MET A 58 -17.24 -18.51 -15.35
CA MET A 58 -16.83 -18.42 -13.95
C MET A 58 -18.03 -18.51 -13.00
N GLY A 59 -17.89 -19.34 -11.96
CA GLY A 59 -18.79 -19.33 -10.81
C GLY A 59 -18.79 -17.96 -10.10
N PHE A 60 -19.81 -17.70 -9.29
CA PHE A 60 -19.87 -16.45 -8.52
C PHE A 60 -18.66 -16.25 -7.60
N GLN A 61 -18.24 -17.32 -6.91
CA GLN A 61 -17.09 -17.28 -6.00
C GLN A 61 -15.76 -17.02 -6.73
N GLU A 62 -15.59 -17.63 -7.90
CA GLU A 62 -14.40 -17.44 -8.73
C GLU A 62 -14.33 -16.00 -9.24
N ARG A 63 -15.45 -15.42 -9.67
CA ARG A 63 -15.51 -14.00 -10.06
C ARG A 63 -15.12 -13.07 -8.92
N LYS A 64 -15.65 -13.32 -7.70
CA LYS A 64 -15.28 -12.55 -6.51
C LYS A 64 -13.78 -12.65 -6.21
N ASN A 65 -13.23 -13.86 -6.28
CA ASN A 65 -11.81 -14.10 -6.05
C ASN A 65 -10.95 -13.42 -7.12
N ALA A 66 -11.34 -13.50 -8.39
CA ALA A 66 -10.64 -12.84 -9.51
C ALA A 66 -10.67 -11.31 -9.38
N ILE A 67 -11.80 -10.73 -8.98
CA ILE A 67 -11.91 -9.28 -8.73
C ILE A 67 -10.97 -8.87 -7.59
N LYS A 68 -10.99 -9.61 -6.47
CA LYS A 68 -10.12 -9.35 -5.32
C LYS A 68 -8.64 -9.46 -5.71
N LEU A 69 -8.28 -10.55 -6.38
CA LEU A 69 -6.91 -10.80 -6.84
C LEU A 69 -6.44 -9.71 -7.79
N SER A 70 -7.27 -9.34 -8.78
CA SER A 70 -6.98 -8.24 -9.71
C SER A 70 -6.72 -6.93 -8.97
N ALA A 71 -7.53 -6.62 -7.96
CA ALA A 71 -7.38 -5.40 -7.16
C ALA A 71 -6.10 -5.42 -6.33
N ASP A 72 -5.82 -6.51 -5.62
CA ASP A 72 -4.63 -6.63 -4.76
C ASP A 72 -3.34 -6.56 -5.60
N VAL A 73 -3.33 -7.22 -6.76
CA VAL A 73 -2.21 -7.18 -7.72
C VAL A 73 -2.03 -5.78 -8.30
N ALA A 74 -3.10 -5.18 -8.81
CA ALA A 74 -3.04 -3.87 -9.44
C ALA A 74 -2.58 -2.79 -8.46
N MET A 75 -3.01 -2.86 -7.20
CA MET A 75 -2.58 -1.96 -6.14
C MET A 75 -1.07 -2.09 -5.88
N ALA A 76 -0.58 -3.33 -5.74
CA ALA A 76 0.82 -3.61 -5.50
C ALA A 76 1.72 -3.19 -6.68
N VAL A 77 1.25 -3.38 -7.91
CA VAL A 77 1.97 -2.97 -9.13
C VAL A 77 2.02 -1.45 -9.23
N ALA A 78 0.88 -0.78 -9.08
CA ALA A 78 0.76 0.67 -9.22
C ALA A 78 1.55 1.44 -8.15
N ARG A 79 1.61 0.93 -6.92
CA ARG A 79 2.36 1.59 -5.84
C ARG A 79 3.87 1.49 -6.03
N GLY A 80 4.34 0.41 -6.64
CA GLY A 80 5.74 0.15 -6.93
C GLY A 80 6.43 -0.76 -5.91
N SER A 81 7.76 -0.63 -5.78
CA SER A 81 8.60 -1.50 -4.96
C SER A 81 8.65 -1.04 -3.50
N ARG A 82 7.59 -1.34 -2.74
CA ARG A 82 7.51 -1.14 -1.28
C ARG A 82 7.65 -2.49 -0.58
N LYS A 83 8.00 -2.52 0.70
CA LYS A 83 8.14 -3.82 1.40
C LYS A 83 6.77 -4.51 1.51
N TRP A 84 5.70 -3.75 1.78
CA TRP A 84 4.36 -4.32 1.87
C TRP A 84 3.85 -4.83 0.52
N THR A 85 4.14 -4.15 -0.60
CA THR A 85 3.70 -4.62 -1.93
C THR A 85 4.37 -5.92 -2.33
N ARG A 86 5.65 -6.10 -1.96
CA ARG A 86 6.38 -7.36 -2.15
C ARG A 86 5.83 -8.48 -1.26
N GLY A 87 5.54 -8.17 0.01
CA GLY A 87 4.91 -9.12 0.92
C GLY A 87 3.53 -9.56 0.44
N LEU A 88 2.75 -8.64 -0.13
CA LEU A 88 1.45 -8.93 -0.71
C LEU A 88 1.57 -9.87 -1.92
N ILE A 89 2.43 -9.53 -2.89
CA ILE A 89 2.65 -10.38 -4.09
C ILE A 89 3.18 -11.76 -3.71
N ALA A 90 4.10 -11.84 -2.75
CA ALA A 90 4.61 -13.12 -2.26
C ALA A 90 3.48 -13.97 -1.66
N GLY A 91 2.61 -13.38 -0.83
CA GLY A 91 1.46 -14.08 -0.27
C GLY A 91 0.46 -14.56 -1.33
N LEU A 92 0.21 -13.77 -2.37
CA LEU A 92 -0.66 -14.17 -3.49
C LEU A 92 -0.06 -15.30 -4.34
N SER A 93 1.28 -15.35 -4.44
CA SER A 93 2.02 -16.34 -5.22
C SER A 93 2.10 -17.73 -4.58
N GLU A 94 1.77 -17.89 -3.30
CA GLU A 94 1.74 -19.21 -2.64
C GLU A 94 0.61 -20.09 -3.19
N GLU A 95 -0.45 -19.48 -3.70
CA GLU A 95 -1.59 -20.19 -4.28
C GLU A 95 -1.32 -20.51 -5.76
N GLN A 96 -1.29 -21.81 -6.09
CA GLN A 96 -0.92 -22.30 -7.43
C GLN A 96 -1.79 -21.70 -8.55
N GLN A 97 -3.06 -21.45 -8.26
CA GLN A 97 -4.04 -20.90 -9.22
C GLN A 97 -3.73 -19.44 -9.59
N ASN A 98 -3.09 -18.69 -8.68
CA ASN A 98 -2.78 -17.29 -8.89
C ASN A 98 -1.48 -17.09 -9.68
N ARG A 99 -0.61 -18.11 -9.76
CA ARG A 99 0.71 -18.00 -10.40
C ARG A 99 0.62 -17.65 -11.89
N SER A 100 -0.24 -18.33 -12.64
CA SER A 100 -0.44 -18.06 -14.07
C SER A 100 -1.00 -16.66 -14.31
N PHE A 101 -1.97 -16.25 -13.49
CA PHE A 101 -2.55 -14.89 -13.53
C PHE A 101 -1.52 -13.80 -13.19
N LEU A 102 -0.72 -14.01 -12.15
CA LEU A 102 0.35 -13.10 -11.76
C LEU A 102 1.42 -12.98 -12.84
N GLN A 103 1.83 -14.09 -13.44
CA GLN A 103 2.79 -14.10 -14.54
C GLN A 103 2.26 -13.35 -15.76
N LEU A 104 0.96 -13.47 -16.07
CA LEU A 104 0.32 -12.78 -17.18
C LEU A 104 0.27 -11.25 -16.98
N ILE A 105 -0.03 -10.78 -15.77
CA ILE A 105 -0.18 -9.33 -15.49
C ILE A 105 1.16 -8.66 -15.20
N LEU A 106 2.03 -9.30 -14.41
CA LEU A 106 3.32 -8.72 -14.03
C LEU A 106 4.42 -8.99 -15.06
N GLY A 107 4.29 -10.03 -15.90
CA GLY A 107 5.32 -10.43 -16.85
C GLY A 107 6.68 -10.64 -16.18
N GLU A 108 7.74 -10.13 -16.79
CA GLU A 108 9.12 -10.21 -16.27
C GLU A 108 9.31 -9.51 -14.89
N GLN A 109 8.42 -8.58 -14.53
CA GLN A 109 8.45 -7.91 -13.22
C GLN A 109 8.01 -8.84 -12.08
N TYR A 110 7.31 -9.93 -12.39
CA TYR A 110 6.92 -10.97 -11.42
C TYR A 110 8.15 -11.61 -10.78
N GLU A 111 9.05 -12.13 -11.62
CA GLU A 111 10.30 -12.78 -11.22
C GLU A 111 11.18 -11.82 -10.40
N ARG A 112 11.28 -10.56 -10.88
CA ARG A 112 12.08 -9.52 -10.21
C ARG A 112 11.54 -9.13 -8.82
N ARG A 113 10.21 -9.23 -8.60
CA ARG A 113 9.56 -8.92 -7.32
C ARG A 113 9.57 -10.09 -6.34
N LEU A 114 9.50 -11.33 -6.84
CA LEU A 114 9.66 -12.55 -6.05
C LEU A 114 11.11 -12.81 -5.65
N MET A 115 12.07 -12.41 -6.48
CA MET A 115 13.49 -12.50 -6.14
C MET A 115 13.77 -11.72 -4.84
N LYS A 116 14.14 -12.47 -3.80
CA LYS A 116 14.87 -11.91 -2.64
C LYS A 116 16.08 -11.14 -3.20
N PRO A 117 16.44 -9.96 -2.68
CA PRO A 117 17.73 -9.38 -2.98
C PRO A 117 18.77 -10.44 -2.69
N CYS A 118 19.40 -10.99 -3.73
CA CYS A 118 20.57 -11.81 -3.56
C CYS A 118 21.60 -10.86 -2.98
N TYR A 119 21.80 -10.94 -1.66
CA TYR A 119 23.07 -10.56 -1.07
C TYR A 119 24.07 -11.57 -1.62
N SER A 120 24.51 -11.35 -2.86
CA SER A 120 25.78 -11.89 -3.29
C SER A 120 26.75 -11.51 -2.19
N SER A 121 27.38 -12.54 -1.65
CA SER A 121 28.12 -12.54 -0.40
C SER A 121 29.29 -11.56 -0.45
N TRP A 122 29.03 -10.27 -0.29
CA TRP A 122 30.05 -9.30 0.13
C TRP A 122 30.25 -9.51 1.63
N LYS A 123 30.82 -10.67 1.98
CA LYS A 123 31.57 -10.83 3.22
C LYS A 123 32.76 -9.90 3.10
N ILE A 124 32.56 -8.62 3.39
CA ILE A 124 33.67 -7.71 3.70
C ILE A 124 34.30 -8.29 4.97
N PRO A 125 35.54 -8.81 4.95
CA PRO A 125 36.18 -9.34 6.13
C PRO A 125 36.57 -8.18 7.06
N ARG A 126 35.61 -7.62 7.81
CA ARG A 126 35.94 -6.67 8.87
C ARG A 126 36.54 -7.44 10.03
N CYS A 127 37.84 -7.26 10.25
CA CYS A 127 38.60 -7.82 11.36
C CYS A 127 37.88 -7.60 12.71
N ARG A 128 37.18 -8.63 13.19
CA ARG A 128 36.34 -8.60 14.42
C ARG A 128 37.12 -8.51 15.74
N LYS A 129 38.42 -8.21 15.74
CA LYS A 129 39.25 -8.22 16.95
C LYS A 129 39.28 -6.88 17.69
N ILE A 130 39.11 -5.74 17.00
CA ILE A 130 39.19 -4.41 17.64
C ILE A 130 37.85 -3.99 18.29
N VAL A 131 36.71 -4.29 17.64
CA VAL A 131 35.37 -3.89 18.12
C VAL A 131 34.94 -4.63 19.40
N ARG A 132 35.51 -5.81 19.69
CA ARG A 132 35.16 -6.59 20.91
C ARG A 132 35.76 -6.01 22.20
N ARG A 133 36.72 -5.09 22.12
CA ARG A 133 37.35 -4.47 23.30
C ARG A 133 36.63 -3.19 23.73
N SER A 134 36.18 -2.37 22.78
CA SER A 134 35.40 -1.15 23.05
C SER A 134 33.97 -1.42 23.51
N LEU A 135 33.28 -2.42 22.93
CA LEU A 135 31.93 -2.81 23.38
C LEU A 135 31.92 -3.36 24.81
N ARG A 136 32.96 -4.10 25.23
CA ARG A 136 33.02 -4.64 26.60
C ARG A 136 33.15 -3.54 27.66
N VAL A 137 33.75 -2.40 27.32
CA VAL A 137 33.89 -1.25 28.22
C VAL A 137 32.62 -0.41 28.25
N CYS A 138 31.92 -0.22 27.12
CA CYS A 138 30.63 0.49 27.09
C CYS A 138 29.47 -0.29 27.73
N CYS A 139 29.39 -1.61 27.52
CA CYS A 139 28.29 -2.42 28.07
C CYS A 139 28.32 -2.54 29.61
N ARG A 140 29.50 -2.41 30.25
CA ARG A 140 29.61 -2.41 31.72
C ARG A 140 29.06 -1.13 32.38
N ARG A 141 28.93 -0.02 31.65
CA ARG A 141 28.45 1.27 32.19
C ARG A 141 26.93 1.50 32.09
N GLN A 142 26.17 0.58 31.48
CA GLN A 142 24.72 0.76 31.23
C GLN A 142 23.79 -0.18 32.02
N LYS A 143 24.15 -0.59 33.24
CA LYS A 143 23.15 -1.08 34.21
C LYS A 143 22.43 0.11 34.86
N LYS A 144 21.66 0.88 34.07
CA LYS A 144 20.66 1.79 34.65
C LYS A 144 19.50 0.94 35.18
N LYS A 145 19.05 1.21 36.40
CA LYS A 145 17.85 0.59 37.01
C LYS A 145 16.69 0.67 36.01
N LYS A 146 16.15 -0.47 35.60
CA LYS A 146 14.97 -0.52 34.72
C LYS A 146 13.77 -0.08 35.55
N ASN A 147 13.26 1.13 35.30
CA ASN A 147 11.99 1.56 35.87
C ASN A 147 10.89 0.59 35.40
N GLN A 148 10.13 0.01 36.34
CA GLN A 148 9.07 -0.96 36.03
C GLN A 148 8.03 -0.39 35.05
N SER A 149 7.72 0.90 35.15
CA SER A 149 6.86 1.62 34.20
C SER A 149 7.37 1.59 32.76
N GLY A 150 8.69 1.71 32.56
CA GLY A 150 9.32 1.62 31.24
C GLY A 150 9.33 0.20 30.67
N VAL A 151 9.30 -0.83 31.53
CA VAL A 151 9.18 -2.23 31.09
C VAL A 151 7.76 -2.50 30.60
N LEU A 152 6.74 -2.05 31.34
CA LEU A 152 5.34 -2.20 30.95
C LEU A 152 5.01 -1.43 29.65
N ALA A 153 5.53 -0.22 29.48
CA ALA A 153 5.36 0.54 28.24
C ALA A 153 5.98 -0.19 27.03
N ARG A 154 7.18 -0.76 27.20
CA ARG A 154 7.85 -1.53 26.14
C ARG A 154 7.10 -2.79 25.76
N THR A 155 6.64 -3.57 26.74
CA THR A 155 5.88 -4.80 26.45
C THR A 155 4.54 -4.50 25.77
N LEU A 156 3.88 -3.39 26.12
CA LEU A 156 2.67 -2.94 25.43
C LEU A 156 2.97 -2.54 23.97
N VAL A 157 4.03 -1.76 23.74
CA VAL A 157 4.46 -1.36 22.40
C VAL A 157 4.85 -2.58 21.56
N GLU A 158 5.56 -3.55 22.13
CA GLU A 158 5.91 -4.82 21.47
C GLU A 158 4.67 -5.60 21.07
N LYS A 159 3.68 -5.75 21.97
CA LYS A 159 2.41 -6.43 21.65
C LYS A 159 1.65 -5.74 20.52
N ARG A 160 1.53 -4.41 20.56
CA ARG A 160 0.86 -3.63 19.50
C ARG A 160 1.61 -3.71 18.17
N THR A 161 2.95 -3.66 18.22
CA THR A 161 3.81 -3.84 17.04
C THR A 161 3.61 -5.22 16.44
N GLN A 162 3.55 -6.28 17.26
CA GLN A 162 3.32 -7.64 16.76
C GLN A 162 1.95 -7.81 16.11
N GLN A 163 0.91 -7.18 16.66
CA GLN A 163 -0.41 -7.15 16.02
C GLN A 163 -0.34 -6.45 14.66
N LEU A 164 0.33 -5.30 14.58
CA LEU A 164 0.48 -4.55 13.34
C LEU A 164 1.25 -5.34 12.27
N LYS A 165 2.30 -6.07 12.67
CA LYS A 165 3.07 -6.95 11.77
C LYS A 165 2.23 -8.03 11.07
N ARG A 166 1.18 -8.51 11.73
CA ARG A 166 0.24 -9.49 11.17
C ARG A 166 -0.77 -8.88 10.20
N LEU A 167 -1.05 -7.59 10.33
CA LEU A 167 -2.02 -6.88 9.48
C LEU A 167 -1.39 -6.36 8.19
N VAL A 168 -0.13 -5.90 8.26
CA VAL A 168 0.59 -5.37 7.10
C VAL A 168 1.22 -6.52 6.33
N PRO A 169 0.97 -6.65 5.01
CA PRO A 169 1.60 -7.69 4.20
C PRO A 169 3.13 -7.63 4.33
N GLY A 170 3.78 -8.76 4.64
CA GLY A 170 5.23 -8.83 4.87
C GLY A 170 5.75 -8.16 6.15
N GLY A 171 4.86 -7.67 7.02
CA GLY A 171 5.17 -6.92 8.24
C GLY A 171 6.04 -7.68 9.24
N GLU A 172 5.94 -9.01 9.29
CA GLU A 172 6.74 -9.86 10.19
C GLU A 172 8.25 -9.63 10.03
N SER A 173 8.71 -9.37 8.80
CA SER A 173 10.11 -9.12 8.46
C SER A 173 10.58 -7.68 8.69
N MET A 174 9.69 -6.75 9.05
CA MET A 174 9.99 -5.32 9.16
C MET A 174 10.45 -4.91 10.58
N ASP A 175 11.29 -3.88 10.65
CA ASP A 175 11.62 -3.18 11.89
C ASP A 175 10.54 -2.14 12.25
N GLY A 176 10.49 -1.69 13.51
CA GLY A 176 9.39 -0.84 14.00
C GLY A 176 9.21 0.48 13.25
N PHE A 177 10.29 1.14 12.81
CA PHE A 177 10.17 2.41 12.08
C PHE A 177 9.72 2.20 10.64
N SER A 178 10.30 1.21 9.93
CA SER A 178 9.84 0.92 8.56
C SER A 178 8.43 0.33 8.53
N LEU A 179 8.02 -0.40 9.57
CA LEU A 179 6.64 -0.90 9.69
C LEU A 179 5.64 0.25 9.69
N LEU A 180 5.91 1.35 10.39
CA LEU A 180 4.99 2.49 10.45
C LEU A 180 4.87 3.21 9.10
N ASP A 181 5.99 3.47 8.42
CA ASP A 181 5.98 4.09 7.09
C ASP A 181 5.22 3.24 6.06
N GLU A 182 5.48 1.93 6.06
CA GLU A 182 4.81 0.97 5.19
C GLU A 182 3.31 0.83 5.55
N THR A 183 2.96 0.94 6.83
CA THR A 183 1.55 0.92 7.29
C THR A 183 0.79 2.15 6.78
N LEU A 184 1.36 3.35 6.94
CA LEU A 184 0.74 4.58 6.45
C LEU A 184 0.47 4.48 4.95
N ASP A 185 1.47 4.01 4.22
CA ASP A 185 1.39 3.83 2.79
C ASP A 185 0.35 2.79 2.37
N TYR A 186 0.28 1.68 3.11
CA TYR A 186 -0.71 0.62 2.87
C TYR A 186 -2.13 1.13 3.14
N VAL A 187 -2.36 1.89 4.23
CA VAL A 187 -3.67 2.48 4.53
C VAL A 187 -4.12 3.45 3.43
N LEU A 188 -3.20 4.28 2.90
CA LEU A 188 -3.51 5.16 1.77
C LEU A 188 -3.88 4.35 0.52
N SER A 189 -3.19 3.25 0.27
CA SER A 189 -3.46 2.37 -0.86
C SER A 189 -4.81 1.64 -0.73
N LEU A 190 -5.18 1.23 0.49
CA LEU A 190 -6.49 0.64 0.79
C LEU A 190 -7.63 1.64 0.60
N ARG A 191 -7.46 2.90 1.03
CA ARG A 191 -8.46 3.95 0.76
C ARG A 191 -8.68 4.13 -0.73
N ALA A 192 -7.60 4.23 -1.50
CA ALA A 192 -7.68 4.33 -2.95
C ALA A 192 -8.37 3.12 -3.60
N GLN A 193 -8.14 1.92 -3.08
CA GLN A 193 -8.82 0.70 -3.56
C GLN A 193 -10.34 0.81 -3.36
N VAL A 194 -10.78 1.23 -2.17
CA VAL A 194 -12.20 1.38 -1.86
C VAL A 194 -12.83 2.46 -2.75
N ASP A 195 -12.20 3.62 -2.87
CA ASP A 195 -12.69 4.73 -3.69
C ASP A 195 -12.83 4.32 -5.17
N LEU A 196 -11.83 3.61 -5.70
CA LEU A 196 -11.82 3.15 -7.09
C LEU A 196 -12.91 2.11 -7.34
N MET A 197 -13.07 1.13 -6.44
CA MET A 197 -14.11 0.10 -6.56
C MET A 197 -15.52 0.71 -6.51
N GLN A 198 -15.74 1.72 -5.65
CA GLN A 198 -17.00 2.47 -5.60
C GLN A 198 -17.24 3.26 -6.88
N SER A 199 -16.22 3.91 -7.42
CA SER A 199 -16.33 4.63 -8.71
C SER A 199 -16.66 3.68 -9.86
N LEU A 200 -16.07 2.49 -9.90
CA LEU A 200 -16.41 1.49 -10.91
C LEU A 200 -17.85 1.02 -10.77
N LEU A 201 -18.32 0.73 -9.56
CA LEU A 201 -19.69 0.32 -9.31
C LEU A 201 -20.71 1.37 -9.78
N THR A 202 -20.52 2.63 -9.39
CA THR A 202 -21.40 3.75 -9.79
C THR A 202 -21.42 3.95 -11.31
N THR A 203 -20.28 3.81 -11.99
CA THR A 203 -20.21 3.91 -13.47
C THR A 203 -20.94 2.77 -14.16
N VAL A 204 -20.81 1.53 -13.66
CA VAL A 204 -21.51 0.36 -14.19
C VAL A 204 -23.03 0.50 -14.00
N GLU A 205 -23.49 0.92 -12.81
CA GLU A 205 -24.91 1.16 -12.53
C GLU A 205 -25.49 2.24 -13.45
N SER A 206 -24.77 3.35 -13.62
CA SER A 206 -25.16 4.44 -14.53
C SER A 206 -25.23 4.00 -16.00
N SER A 207 -24.36 3.08 -16.42
CA SER A 207 -24.39 2.51 -17.78
C SER A 207 -25.60 1.58 -18.00
N LYS A 208 -26.01 0.86 -16.95
CA LYS A 208 -27.19 -0.02 -16.97
C LYS A 208 -28.49 0.78 -17.12
N LEU A 209 -28.60 1.92 -16.44
CA LEU A 209 -29.74 2.84 -16.58
C LEU A 209 -29.83 3.42 -17.99
N ARG A 210 -28.70 3.86 -18.57
CA ARG A 210 -28.65 4.38 -19.94
C ARG A 210 -29.03 3.34 -21.00
N SER A 211 -28.60 2.10 -20.84
CA SER A 211 -28.94 1.00 -21.76
C SER A 211 -30.38 0.49 -21.63
N HIS A 212 -31.06 0.79 -20.51
CA HIS A 212 -32.49 0.55 -20.33
C HIS A 212 -33.36 1.66 -20.95
N SER A 213 -32.93 2.93 -20.83
CA SER A 213 -33.62 4.08 -21.45
C SER A 213 -33.56 4.07 -22.99
N LYS A 214 -32.44 3.63 -23.60
CA LYS A 214 -32.35 3.48 -25.07
C LYS A 214 -33.24 2.38 -25.65
N ARG A 215 -33.63 1.38 -24.85
CA ARG A 215 -34.52 0.29 -25.27
C ARG A 215 -36.01 0.64 -25.14
N THR A 216 -36.35 1.78 -24.54
CA THR A 216 -37.72 2.20 -24.23
C THR A 216 -38.20 3.39 -25.08
N LEU A 217 -37.47 3.80 -26.12
CA LEU A 217 -38.00 4.74 -27.13
C LEU A 217 -38.74 3.96 -28.23
N PRO A 218 -40.08 4.09 -28.36
CA PRO A 218 -40.78 3.56 -29.51
C PRO A 218 -40.37 4.34 -30.76
N GLU A 219 -39.97 3.61 -31.79
CA GLU A 219 -39.72 4.11 -33.14
C GLU A 219 -41.00 4.83 -33.62
N ARG A 220 -40.98 6.17 -33.61
CA ARG A 220 -42.08 6.98 -34.13
C ARG A 220 -42.05 6.83 -35.65
N LYS A 221 -42.71 5.78 -36.16
CA LYS A 221 -42.99 5.57 -37.58
C LYS A 221 -43.68 6.84 -38.08
N ALA A 222 -42.96 7.68 -38.81
CA ALA A 222 -43.52 8.80 -39.54
C ALA A 222 -44.37 8.22 -40.69
N SER A 223 -45.63 7.94 -40.37
CA SER A 223 -46.66 7.64 -41.35
C SER A 223 -47.06 8.95 -42.00
N TYR A 224 -46.44 9.27 -43.15
CA TYR A 224 -47.00 10.24 -44.06
C TYR A 224 -48.11 9.53 -44.85
N VAL A 225 -49.36 9.85 -44.50
CA VAL A 225 -50.57 9.46 -45.22
C VAL A 225 -51.13 10.70 -45.93
N GLY A 226 -51.25 10.60 -47.26
CA GLY A 226 -52.18 11.35 -48.10
C GLY A 226 -51.86 12.83 -48.35
N LYS A 227 -52.04 13.39 -49.54
CA LYS A 227 -52.80 12.97 -50.73
C LYS A 227 -52.10 13.50 -51.98
#